data_AF-A0A850HEZ1-F1
#
_entry.id   AF-A0A850HEZ1-F1
#
_cell.length_a   1.000
_cell.length_b   1.000
_cell.length_c   1.000
_cell.angle_alpha   90.00
_cell.angle_beta   90.00
_cell.angle_gamma   90.00
#
_symmetry.space_group_name_H-M   'P 1'
#
loop_
_entity.id
_entity.type
_entity.pdbx_description
1 polymer ?
#
loop_
_entity_poly.entity_id
_entity_poly.type
_entity_poly.pdbx_seq_one_letter_code
_entity_poly.pdbx_strand_id
1 'polypeptide(L)'
;MRNFLPLMLAILALMGCIPTPADQEAMRYVAAVEIPIEDTQERIELTNLLTSEAGNHDGLHVDDVSDQSADFYKDSRVLEPDQRPTVSITIWRGEDDDQQVGSVSDVMHRGRVWATFLKGPDPKLETPFREAALNRILARWPQTNKLPILPTGGLPLARDLIMTDQGYRIDRSQAETYGLAKDSELLVAN
;
A
#
# COMPACT_ATOMS: atom_id res chain seq x y z
N MET A 1 50.56 25.50 -28.44
CA MET A 1 49.36 26.04 -27.76
C MET A 1 48.15 25.88 -28.67
N ARG A 2 47.28 24.90 -28.40
CA ARG A 2 45.84 24.97 -28.70
C ARG A 2 45.13 23.82 -28.01
N ASN A 3 44.11 24.22 -27.26
CA ASN A 3 43.35 23.48 -26.26
C ASN A 3 42.44 22.44 -26.90
N PHE A 4 42.37 21.24 -26.31
CA PHE A 4 41.22 20.33 -26.40
C PHE A 4 41.02 19.61 -25.06
N LEU A 5 40.81 20.42 -24.03
CA LEU A 5 40.16 20.05 -22.79
C LEU A 5 38.84 20.84 -22.82
N PRO A 6 37.73 20.26 -23.32
CA PRO A 6 36.78 19.62 -22.42
C PRO A 6 35.91 18.54 -23.12
N LEU A 7 36.28 17.26 -23.03
CA LEU A 7 35.38 16.15 -23.39
C LEU A 7 35.11 15.22 -22.18
N MET A 8 35.28 15.76 -20.98
CA MET A 8 35.21 15.01 -19.72
C MET A 8 34.28 15.68 -18.70
N LEU A 9 33.25 16.40 -19.19
CA LEU A 9 32.24 17.07 -18.35
C LEU A 9 30.79 16.78 -18.78
N ALA A 10 30.56 15.75 -19.61
CA ALA A 10 29.24 15.39 -20.11
C ALA A 10 28.73 14.00 -19.65
N ILE A 11 29.46 13.30 -18.77
CA ILE A 11 29.10 11.97 -18.26
C ILE A 11 28.95 11.99 -16.73
N LEU A 12 28.27 13.01 -16.20
CA LEU A 12 27.88 13.09 -14.78
C LEU A 12 26.39 13.46 -14.60
N ALA A 13 25.58 13.24 -15.64
CA ALA A 13 24.12 13.42 -15.60
C ALA A 13 23.37 12.08 -15.65
N LEU A 14 24.03 10.98 -15.30
CA LEU A 14 23.37 9.73 -14.90
C LEU A 14 23.10 9.74 -13.38
N MET A 15 22.61 10.88 -12.88
CA MET A 15 21.97 10.90 -11.57
C MET A 15 20.69 10.10 -11.74
N GLY A 16 20.65 8.88 -11.21
CA GLY A 16 19.38 8.23 -10.94
C GLY A 16 18.51 9.24 -10.20
N CYS A 17 17.30 9.51 -10.71
CA CYS A 17 16.36 10.42 -10.09
C CYS A 17 16.21 10.03 -8.62
N ILE A 18 16.86 10.77 -7.72
CA ILE A 18 16.59 10.64 -6.30
C ILE A 18 15.17 11.19 -6.14
N PRO A 19 14.21 10.40 -5.59
CA PRO A 19 12.86 10.89 -5.36
C PRO A 19 12.92 12.20 -4.60
N THR A 20 12.20 13.21 -5.08
CA THR A 20 12.13 14.50 -4.39
C THR A 20 11.39 14.33 -3.06
N PRO A 21 11.53 15.27 -2.11
CA PRO A 21 10.73 15.24 -0.89
C PRO A 21 9.21 15.20 -1.17
N ALA A 22 8.76 15.79 -2.27
CA ALA A 22 7.36 15.74 -2.69
C ALA A 22 6.95 14.32 -3.13
N ASP A 23 7.82 13.63 -3.87
CA ASP A 23 7.58 12.24 -4.29
C ASP A 23 7.51 11.31 -3.08
N GLN A 24 8.43 11.47 -2.12
CA GLN A 24 8.42 10.70 -0.87
C GLN A 24 7.15 10.92 -0.07
N GLU A 25 6.69 12.17 0.02
CA GLU A 25 5.46 12.53 0.74
C GLU A 25 4.20 11.97 0.05
N ALA A 26 4.18 11.92 -1.29
CA ALA A 26 3.08 11.32 -2.05
C ALA A 26 2.97 9.80 -1.83
N MET A 27 4.09 9.11 -1.57
CA MET A 27 4.16 7.66 -1.34
C MET A 27 3.83 7.23 0.10
N ARG A 28 3.41 8.15 0.96
CA ARG A 28 3.00 7.81 2.34
C ARG A 28 1.62 7.21 2.35
N TYR A 29 1.42 6.15 3.12
CA TYR A 29 0.09 5.65 3.43
C TYR A 29 -0.66 6.65 4.30
N VAL A 30 -1.93 6.87 3.99
CA VAL A 30 -2.83 7.76 4.74
C VAL A 30 -4.10 7.04 5.20
N ALA A 31 -4.38 5.85 4.65
CA ALA A 31 -5.33 4.91 5.22
C ALA A 31 -4.87 3.48 4.93
N ALA A 32 -5.11 2.59 5.89
CA ALA A 32 -4.85 1.17 5.74
C ALA A 32 -5.85 0.38 6.60
N VAL A 33 -6.43 -0.66 6.03
CA VAL A 33 -7.37 -1.55 6.70
C VAL A 33 -7.12 -3.00 6.29
N GLU A 34 -7.40 -3.93 7.21
CA GLU A 34 -7.47 -5.35 6.91
C GLU A 34 -8.93 -5.74 6.65
N ILE A 35 -9.19 -6.32 5.49
CA ILE A 35 -10.52 -6.75 5.04
C ILE A 35 -10.61 -8.27 5.20
N PRO A 36 -11.68 -8.81 5.82
CA PRO A 36 -11.87 -10.24 5.97
C PRO A 36 -12.35 -10.86 4.65
N ILE A 37 -11.42 -11.11 3.73
CA ILE A 37 -11.70 -11.79 2.46
C ILE A 37 -11.42 -13.28 2.65
N GLU A 38 -12.47 -14.10 2.63
CA GLU A 38 -12.40 -15.53 2.89
C GLU A 38 -12.21 -16.35 1.60
N ASP A 39 -12.73 -15.87 0.47
CA ASP A 39 -12.73 -16.63 -0.78
C ASP A 39 -12.63 -15.77 -2.05
N THR A 40 -12.61 -16.46 -3.20
CA THR A 40 -12.55 -15.85 -4.54
C THR A 40 -13.78 -15.00 -4.87
N GLN A 41 -14.97 -15.37 -4.37
CA GLN A 41 -16.19 -14.61 -4.62
C GLN A 41 -16.13 -13.25 -3.92
N GLU A 42 -15.66 -13.21 -2.67
CA GLU A 42 -15.44 -11.95 -1.96
C GLU A 42 -14.34 -11.10 -2.59
N ARG A 43 -13.26 -11.71 -3.11
CA ARG A 43 -12.24 -10.99 -3.90
C ARG A 43 -12.83 -10.34 -5.14
N ILE A 44 -13.68 -11.05 -5.88
CA ILE A 44 -14.37 -10.52 -7.07
C ILE A 44 -15.29 -9.35 -6.68
N GLU A 45 -16.02 -9.47 -5.57
CA GLU A 45 -16.88 -8.39 -5.08
C GLU A 45 -16.09 -7.14 -4.68
N LEU A 46 -14.96 -7.32 -3.99
CA LEU A 46 -14.06 -6.22 -3.65
C LEU A 46 -13.49 -5.54 -4.90
N THR A 47 -13.05 -6.33 -5.88
CA THR A 47 -12.55 -5.81 -7.16
C THR A 47 -13.63 -5.00 -7.87
N ASN A 48 -14.83 -5.55 -8.03
CA ASN A 48 -15.95 -4.86 -8.67
C ASN A 48 -16.33 -3.56 -7.94
N LEU A 49 -16.29 -3.56 -6.61
CA LEU A 49 -16.53 -2.36 -5.80
C LEU A 49 -15.47 -1.29 -6.08
N LEU A 50 -14.19 -1.66 -6.05
CA LEU A 50 -13.09 -0.73 -6.32
C LEU A 50 -13.12 -0.22 -7.76
N THR A 51 -13.37 -1.08 -8.75
CA THR A 51 -13.52 -0.69 -10.15
C THR A 51 -14.70 0.27 -10.33
N SER A 52 -15.83 -0.01 -9.68
CA SER A 52 -17.00 0.88 -9.69
C SER A 52 -16.70 2.24 -9.07
N GLU A 53 -15.91 2.30 -8.00
CA GLU A 53 -15.49 3.57 -7.41
C GLU A 53 -14.49 4.31 -8.29
N ALA A 54 -13.45 3.63 -8.78
CA ALA A 54 -12.47 4.22 -9.69
C ALA A 54 -13.14 4.80 -10.93
N GLY A 55 -14.16 4.14 -11.48
CA GLY A 55 -14.94 4.63 -12.62
C GLY A 55 -15.72 5.94 -12.38
N ASN A 56 -15.86 6.38 -11.12
CA ASN A 56 -16.43 7.70 -10.78
C ASN A 56 -15.37 8.82 -10.75
N HIS A 57 -14.11 8.49 -10.97
CA HIS A 57 -12.97 9.40 -10.85
C HIS A 57 -12.11 9.32 -12.11
N ASP A 58 -12.15 10.39 -12.92
CA ASP A 58 -11.42 10.44 -14.19
C ASP A 58 -9.93 10.11 -14.03
N GLY A 59 -9.46 9.16 -14.84
CA GLY A 59 -8.06 8.75 -14.87
C GLY A 59 -7.65 7.71 -13.83
N LEU A 60 -8.59 7.15 -13.05
CA LEU A 60 -8.33 6.00 -12.19
C LEU A 60 -8.80 4.68 -12.83
N HIS A 61 -8.04 3.61 -12.59
CA HIS A 61 -8.45 2.24 -12.92
C HIS A 61 -7.94 1.24 -11.88
N VAL A 62 -8.41 -0.01 -11.99
CA VAL A 62 -8.13 -1.08 -11.04
C VAL A 62 -7.74 -2.34 -11.80
N ASP A 63 -6.61 -2.92 -11.41
CA ASP A 63 -6.12 -4.18 -11.95
C ASP A 63 -6.12 -5.25 -10.87
N ASP A 64 -6.88 -6.32 -11.08
CA ASP A 64 -6.75 -7.56 -10.30
C ASP A 64 -5.78 -8.49 -11.02
N VAL A 65 -4.58 -8.59 -10.47
CA VAL A 65 -3.50 -9.48 -10.94
C VAL A 65 -3.26 -10.63 -9.97
N SER A 66 -4.26 -11.00 -9.16
CA SER A 66 -4.13 -12.02 -8.11
C SER A 66 -3.69 -13.38 -8.67
N ASP A 67 -4.29 -13.81 -9.78
CA ASP A 67 -4.00 -15.12 -10.36
C ASP A 67 -2.61 -15.11 -11.04
N GLN A 68 -2.26 -14.02 -11.73
CA GLN A 68 -0.93 -13.82 -12.32
C GLN A 68 0.16 -13.75 -11.24
N SER A 69 -0.14 -13.10 -10.12
CA SER A 69 0.78 -13.00 -8.97
C SER A 69 0.98 -14.36 -8.31
N ALA A 70 -0.10 -15.12 -8.10
CA ALA A 70 -0.01 -16.48 -7.59
C ALA A 70 0.85 -17.37 -8.50
N ASP A 71 0.67 -17.26 -9.82
CA ASP A 71 1.46 -17.99 -10.81
C ASP A 71 2.93 -17.55 -10.84
N PHE A 72 3.21 -16.25 -10.73
CA PHE A 72 4.55 -15.69 -10.69
C PHE A 72 5.32 -16.18 -9.46
N TYR A 73 4.66 -16.22 -8.30
CA TYR A 73 5.30 -16.58 -7.03
C TYR A 73 5.29 -18.07 -6.70
N LYS A 74 4.63 -18.94 -7.48
CA LYS A 74 4.50 -20.37 -7.15
C LYS A 74 5.84 -21.09 -6.96
N ASP A 75 6.86 -20.69 -7.73
CA ASP A 75 8.22 -21.24 -7.69
C ASP A 75 9.24 -20.26 -7.11
N SER A 76 8.78 -19.16 -6.50
CA SER A 76 9.65 -18.15 -5.91
C SER A 76 10.49 -18.73 -4.77
N ARG A 77 11.79 -18.42 -4.79
CA ARG A 77 12.75 -18.68 -3.70
C ARG A 77 12.95 -17.49 -2.77
N VAL A 78 12.29 -16.37 -3.06
CA VAL A 78 12.40 -15.13 -2.28
C VAL A 78 11.30 -15.06 -1.23
N LEU A 79 10.12 -15.63 -1.53
CA LEU A 79 8.98 -15.68 -0.64
C LEU A 79 8.72 -17.12 -0.19
N GLU A 80 8.65 -17.30 1.13
CA GLU A 80 8.18 -18.54 1.72
C GLU A 80 6.71 -18.79 1.34
N PRO A 81 6.22 -20.04 1.31
CA PRO A 81 4.86 -20.36 0.86
C PRO A 81 3.73 -19.58 1.55
N ASP A 82 3.91 -19.22 2.83
CA ASP A 82 3.00 -18.43 3.66
C ASP A 82 3.14 -16.90 3.48
N GLN A 83 4.07 -16.46 2.64
CA GLN A 83 4.27 -15.06 2.25
C GLN A 83 3.80 -14.77 0.82
N ARG A 84 3.49 -15.82 0.05
CA ARG A 84 3.05 -15.68 -1.34
C ARG A 84 1.60 -15.19 -1.38
N PRO A 85 1.32 -14.14 -2.16
CA PRO A 85 0.00 -13.52 -2.17
C PRO A 85 -1.04 -14.44 -2.79
N THR A 86 -2.26 -14.39 -2.28
CA THR A 86 -3.47 -14.90 -2.94
C THR A 86 -4.38 -13.77 -3.43
N VAL A 87 -4.14 -12.54 -2.96
CA VAL A 87 -4.80 -11.31 -3.43
C VAL A 87 -3.73 -10.29 -3.82
N SER A 88 -3.89 -9.73 -5.01
CA SER A 88 -3.06 -8.64 -5.52
C SER A 88 -3.86 -7.77 -6.48
N ILE A 89 -4.46 -6.72 -5.94
CA ILE A 89 -5.23 -5.72 -6.68
C ILE A 89 -4.51 -4.38 -6.53
N THR A 90 -4.32 -3.66 -7.62
CA THR A 90 -3.70 -2.33 -7.59
C THR A 90 -4.67 -1.30 -8.15
N ILE A 91 -4.71 -0.12 -7.53
CA ILE A 91 -5.44 1.04 -8.03
C ILE A 91 -4.40 2.01 -8.58
N TRP A 92 -4.59 2.37 -9.84
CA TRP A 92 -3.66 3.19 -10.61
C TRP A 92 -4.31 4.50 -11.04
N ARG A 93 -3.46 5.48 -11.32
CA ARG A 93 -3.78 6.71 -12.02
C ARG A 93 -2.96 6.79 -13.30
N GLY A 94 -3.58 7.23 -14.39
CA GLY A 94 -2.97 7.36 -15.70
C GLY A 94 -3.28 6.16 -16.60
N GLU A 95 -3.08 6.29 -17.91
CA GLU A 95 -3.43 5.23 -18.87
C GLU A 95 -2.44 4.04 -18.84
N ASP A 96 -1.20 4.28 -18.39
CA ASP A 96 -0.08 3.32 -18.41
C ASP A 96 0.45 2.99 -16.99
N ASP A 97 -0.44 2.89 -16.00
CA ASP A 97 -0.07 2.61 -14.59
C ASP A 97 0.95 3.61 -14.01
N ASP A 98 0.85 4.88 -14.43
CA ASP A 98 1.85 5.93 -14.13
C ASP A 98 2.08 6.10 -12.63
N GLN A 99 1.01 6.00 -11.85
CA GLN A 99 1.07 6.19 -10.40
C GLN A 99 0.10 5.31 -9.65
N GLN A 100 0.63 4.55 -8.69
CA GLN A 100 -0.18 3.83 -7.73
C GLN A 100 -0.90 4.82 -6.79
N VAL A 101 -2.19 4.61 -6.58
CA VAL A 101 -3.05 5.36 -5.64
C VAL A 101 -3.38 4.50 -4.41
N GLY A 102 -3.46 3.19 -4.60
CA GLY A 102 -3.69 2.23 -3.52
C GLY A 102 -3.43 0.80 -3.96
N SER A 103 -3.56 -0.14 -3.03
CA SER A 103 -3.55 -1.57 -3.33
C SER A 103 -4.36 -2.36 -2.33
N VAL A 104 -4.78 -3.54 -2.74
CA VAL A 104 -5.28 -4.60 -1.87
C VAL A 104 -4.40 -5.83 -2.06
N SER A 105 -3.69 -6.25 -1.02
CA SER A 105 -2.84 -7.44 -1.11
C SER A 105 -2.64 -8.13 0.23
N ASP A 106 -2.29 -9.41 0.19
CA ASP A 106 -1.82 -10.20 1.33
C ASP A 106 -0.36 -10.66 1.18
N VAL A 107 0.42 -10.00 0.32
CA VAL A 107 1.85 -10.29 0.13
C VAL A 107 2.62 -10.14 1.45
N MET A 108 3.51 -11.07 1.77
CA MET A 108 4.25 -11.15 3.05
C MET A 108 3.40 -11.41 4.31
N HIS A 109 2.08 -11.56 4.17
CA HIS A 109 1.16 -11.82 5.27
C HIS A 109 -0.09 -12.55 4.75
N ARG A 110 0.12 -13.72 4.14
CA ARG A 110 -0.93 -14.46 3.43
C ARG A 110 -2.17 -14.68 4.28
N GLY A 111 -3.34 -14.48 3.67
CA GLY A 111 -4.64 -14.57 4.35
C GLY A 111 -5.02 -13.34 5.16
N ARG A 112 -4.15 -12.33 5.23
CA ARG A 112 -4.46 -11.01 5.80
C ARG A 112 -4.51 -9.99 4.68
N VAL A 113 -5.68 -9.81 4.10
CA VAL A 113 -5.86 -8.92 2.95
C VAL A 113 -5.88 -7.47 3.41
N TRP A 114 -4.83 -6.73 3.07
CA TRP A 114 -4.68 -5.33 3.46
C TRP A 114 -5.03 -4.42 2.29
N ALA A 115 -6.02 -3.55 2.48
CA ALA A 115 -6.29 -2.44 1.58
C ALA A 115 -5.57 -1.18 2.09
N THR A 116 -4.74 -0.60 1.24
CA THR A 116 -3.87 0.53 1.56
C THR A 116 -4.07 1.65 0.55
N PHE A 117 -4.04 2.89 1.03
CA PHE A 117 -4.23 4.08 0.21
C PHE A 117 -3.09 5.06 0.46
N LEU A 118 -2.48 5.51 -0.62
CA LEU A 118 -1.41 6.49 -0.62
C LEU A 118 -1.99 7.90 -0.49
N LYS A 119 -1.14 8.84 -0.05
CA LYS A 119 -1.47 10.26 -0.01
C LYS A 119 -1.76 10.77 -1.42
N GLY A 120 -0.92 10.36 -2.37
CA GLY A 120 -0.94 10.83 -3.74
C GLY A 120 -0.53 12.31 -3.88
N PRO A 121 -0.24 12.77 -5.10
CA PRO A 121 0.13 14.15 -5.37
C PRO A 121 -1.06 15.04 -5.81
N ASP A 122 -2.23 14.47 -6.10
CA ASP A 122 -3.47 15.19 -6.42
C ASP A 122 -4.58 14.92 -5.38
N PRO A 123 -4.55 15.61 -4.24
CA PRO A 123 -5.50 15.36 -3.15
C PRO A 123 -6.96 15.60 -3.56
N LYS A 124 -7.25 16.32 -4.65
CA LYS A 124 -8.61 16.52 -5.16
C LYS A 124 -9.16 15.27 -5.85
N LEU A 125 -8.29 14.39 -6.34
CA LEU A 125 -8.64 13.10 -6.90
C LEU A 125 -8.55 12.00 -5.83
N GLU A 126 -7.40 11.87 -5.17
CA GLU A 126 -7.12 10.70 -4.33
C GLU A 126 -7.88 10.71 -3.00
N THR A 127 -8.19 11.89 -2.43
CA THR A 127 -8.94 11.96 -1.17
C THR A 127 -10.41 11.53 -1.34
N PRO A 128 -11.17 12.10 -2.30
CA PRO A 128 -12.55 11.66 -2.53
C PRO A 128 -12.65 10.17 -2.88
N PHE A 129 -11.77 9.66 -3.75
CA PHE A 129 -11.74 8.23 -4.08
C PHE A 129 -11.50 7.36 -2.84
N ARG A 130 -10.46 7.67 -2.05
CA ARG A 130 -10.13 6.92 -0.83
C ARG A 130 -11.28 6.91 0.15
N GLU A 131 -11.91 8.05 0.39
CA GLU A 131 -13.03 8.17 1.32
C GLU A 131 -14.26 7.36 0.83
N ALA A 132 -14.60 7.46 -0.44
CA ALA A 132 -15.70 6.71 -1.03
C ALA A 132 -15.46 5.19 -1.01
N ALA A 133 -14.27 4.75 -1.41
CA ALA A 133 -13.85 3.36 -1.38
C ALA A 133 -13.88 2.80 0.06
N LEU A 134 -13.27 3.48 1.04
CA LEU A 134 -13.28 3.05 2.43
C LEU A 134 -14.69 2.96 3.01
N ASN A 135 -15.55 3.95 2.72
CA ASN A 135 -16.93 3.92 3.20
C ASN A 135 -17.70 2.71 2.66
N ARG A 136 -17.52 2.38 1.37
CA ARG A 136 -18.15 1.20 0.77
C ARG A 136 -17.57 -0.12 1.27
N ILE A 137 -16.24 -0.18 1.47
CA ILE A 137 -15.58 -1.34 2.08
C ILE A 137 -16.14 -1.59 3.49
N LEU A 138 -16.19 -0.56 4.34
CA LEU A 138 -16.70 -0.68 5.71
C LEU A 138 -18.19 -1.06 5.75
N ALA A 139 -18.98 -0.59 4.79
CA ALA A 139 -20.39 -0.96 4.67
C ALA A 139 -20.58 -2.43 4.26
N ARG A 140 -19.72 -2.96 3.37
CA ARG A 140 -19.80 -4.34 2.88
C ARG A 140 -19.18 -5.35 3.84
N TRP A 141 -18.06 -4.99 4.48
CA TRP A 141 -17.30 -5.78 5.43
C TRP A 141 -17.13 -5.03 6.76
N PRO A 142 -18.16 -5.02 7.63
CA PRO A 142 -18.12 -4.26 8.89
C PRO A 142 -17.08 -4.77 9.90
N GLN A 143 -16.56 -5.99 9.73
CA GLN A 143 -15.47 -6.57 10.53
C GLN A 143 -14.07 -6.12 10.06
N THR A 144 -13.99 -5.20 9.10
CA THR A 144 -12.75 -4.58 8.64
C THR A 144 -12.03 -3.90 9.80
N ASN A 145 -10.74 -4.18 9.96
CA ASN A 145 -9.93 -3.66 11.06
C ASN A 145 -8.96 -2.59 10.58
N LYS A 146 -8.88 -1.46 11.29
CA LYS A 146 -7.90 -0.42 10.96
C LYS A 146 -6.49 -0.90 11.28
N LEU A 147 -5.56 -0.59 10.37
CA LEU A 147 -4.13 -0.81 10.57
C LEU A 147 -3.48 0.49 11.06
N PRO A 148 -2.53 0.42 12.01
CA PRO A 148 -1.77 1.58 12.43
C PRO A 148 -0.84 2.05 11.31
N ILE A 149 -0.82 3.36 11.06
CA ILE A 149 0.12 4.00 10.14
C ILE A 149 1.23 4.64 10.96
N LEU A 150 2.47 4.35 10.63
CA LEU A 150 3.64 4.86 11.33
C LEU A 150 3.80 6.37 11.09
N PRO A 151 4.46 7.12 12.00
CA PRO A 151 4.79 8.53 11.78
C PRO A 151 5.63 8.80 10.52
N THR A 152 6.27 7.78 9.96
CA THR A 152 6.99 7.82 8.69
C THR A 152 6.07 7.77 7.47
N GLY A 153 4.79 7.41 7.63
CA GLY A 153 3.86 7.10 6.55
C GLY A 153 3.93 5.65 6.06
N GLY A 154 4.77 4.80 6.69
CA GLY A 154 4.83 3.37 6.42
C GLY A 154 3.82 2.56 7.24
N LEU A 155 3.78 1.25 7.00
CA LEU A 155 3.04 0.28 7.81
C LEU A 155 4.02 -0.57 8.63
N PRO A 156 3.65 -0.98 9.85
CA PRO A 156 4.40 -2.01 10.57
C PRO A 156 4.24 -3.37 9.89
N LEU A 157 5.12 -4.29 10.26
CA LEU A 157 5.04 -5.67 9.80
C LEU A 157 3.84 -6.38 10.42
N ALA A 158 3.20 -7.26 9.66
CA ALA A 158 2.03 -8.02 10.10
C ALA A 158 2.26 -8.80 11.41
N ARG A 159 3.46 -9.38 11.57
CA ARG A 159 3.86 -10.13 12.78
C ARG A 159 4.02 -9.27 14.04
N ASP A 160 4.15 -7.95 13.86
CA ASP A 160 4.33 -7.00 14.95
C ASP A 160 2.99 -6.38 15.38
N LEU A 161 1.88 -6.82 14.76
CA LEU A 161 0.53 -6.35 15.05
C LEU A 161 -0.19 -7.29 16.00
N ILE A 162 -0.87 -6.70 16.97
CA ILE A 162 -1.74 -7.37 17.94
C ILE A 162 -3.16 -6.85 17.72
N MET A 163 -4.10 -7.77 17.53
CA MET A 163 -5.53 -7.43 17.45
C MET A 163 -6.04 -7.02 18.83
N THR A 164 -6.78 -5.92 18.89
CA THR A 164 -7.45 -5.41 20.10
C THR A 164 -8.93 -5.13 19.79
N ASP A 165 -9.73 -4.82 20.81
CA ASP A 165 -11.14 -4.43 20.64
C ASP A 165 -11.32 -3.16 19.77
N GLN A 166 -10.25 -2.39 19.56
CA GLN A 166 -10.24 -1.17 18.74
C GLN A 166 -9.58 -1.36 17.36
N GLY A 167 -9.27 -2.60 16.98
CA GLY A 167 -8.48 -2.94 15.80
C GLY A 167 -7.01 -3.21 16.14
N TYR A 168 -6.12 -3.08 15.16
CA TYR A 168 -4.72 -3.43 15.34
C TYR A 168 -3.92 -2.35 16.09
N ARG A 169 -3.07 -2.82 17.01
CA ARG A 169 -2.01 -2.04 17.66
C ARG A 169 -0.66 -2.72 17.44
N ILE A 170 0.42 -1.97 17.56
CA ILE A 170 1.79 -2.47 17.45
C ILE A 170 2.19 -3.08 18.80
N ASP A 171 2.85 -4.24 18.76
CA ASP A 171 3.47 -4.82 19.95
C ASP A 171 4.45 -3.80 20.57
N ARG A 172 4.27 -3.53 21.87
CA ARG A 172 5.10 -2.60 22.64
C ARG A 172 6.57 -2.98 22.60
N SER A 173 6.91 -4.26 22.43
CA SER A 173 8.30 -4.72 22.27
C SER A 173 8.98 -4.13 21.01
N GLN A 174 8.19 -3.73 20.01
CA GLN A 174 8.66 -3.20 18.73
C GLN A 174 8.73 -1.67 18.69
N ALA A 175 8.46 -0.98 19.81
CA ALA A 175 8.43 0.47 19.86
C ALA A 175 9.75 1.12 19.39
N GLU A 176 10.89 0.60 19.83
CA GLU A 176 12.21 1.12 19.43
C GLU A 176 12.48 0.91 17.94
N THR A 177 12.13 -0.27 17.39
CA THR A 177 12.26 -0.60 15.96
C THR A 177 11.53 0.42 15.08
N TYR A 178 10.37 0.88 15.51
CA TYR A 178 9.55 1.84 14.76
C TYR A 178 9.74 3.30 15.19
N GLY A 179 10.67 3.59 16.11
CA GLY A 179 10.91 4.95 16.61
C GLY A 179 9.72 5.57 17.35
N LEU A 180 8.92 4.74 18.02
CA LEU A 180 7.72 5.17 18.75
C LEU A 180 8.05 5.51 20.21
N ALA A 181 7.40 6.55 20.72
CA ALA A 181 7.44 6.87 22.14
C ALA A 181 6.75 5.77 22.96
N LYS A 182 7.17 5.56 24.22
CA LYS A 182 6.66 4.50 25.10
C LYS A 182 5.17 4.64 25.44
N ASP A 183 4.64 5.84 25.28
CA ASP A 183 3.25 6.25 25.51
C ASP A 183 2.46 6.44 24.20
N SER A 184 3.03 6.06 23.04
CA SER A 184 2.35 6.17 21.76
C SER A 184 1.04 5.37 21.74
N GLU A 185 -0.03 6.00 21.27
CA GLU A 185 -1.35 5.38 21.06
C GLU A 185 -1.35 4.27 19.99
N LEU A 186 -0.25 4.15 19.22
CA LEU A 186 -0.08 3.06 18.27
C LEU A 186 0.30 1.74 18.95
N LEU A 187 0.81 1.79 20.19
CA LEU A 187 1.23 0.61 20.94
C LEU A 187 0.06 -0.02 21.70
N VAL A 188 0.15 -1.32 21.96
CA VAL A 188 -0.75 -1.99 22.92
C VAL A 188 -0.65 -1.35 24.32
N ALA A 189 -1.80 -1.23 25.00
CA ALA A 189 -1.86 -0.82 26.39
C ALA A 189 -1.19 -1.86 27.30
N ASN A 190 -0.73 -1.43 28.48
CA ASN A 190 -0.17 -2.33 29.50
C ASN A 190 -1.26 -3.16 30.18
#